data_AF-A0A7J4TQ45-F1
#
_entry.id   AF-A0A7J4TQ45-F1
#
_cell.length_a   1.000
_cell.length_b   1.000
_cell.length_c   1.000
_cell.angle_alpha   90.00
_cell.angle_beta   90.00
_cell.angle_gamma   90.00
#
_symmetry.space_group_name_H-M   'P 1'
#
loop_
_entity.id
_entity.type
_entity.pdbx_description
1 polymer ?
#
loop_
_entity_poly.entity_id
_entity_poly.type
_entity_poly.pdbx_seq_one_letter_code
_entity_poly.pdbx_strand_id
1 'polypeptide(L)'
;MVNNVPRPPTPVNEPVLGYLPGSPERAALKKELDRQSSEVIEIPCIINGKEVFTGDVVEQVMPHDHSHVIARVHMATKANVEEAIQASLDAHEMWSTMPWEARAAIFLKASELLRGEYRAKINASTMLNQSKTCHQAEIDSACELIDFWRFNSDYCRQIYEDLQPPVSPSSMWNSSEVRPLEGFIFSVTPFNFSSIAANLPSSTAIMGNTGVWKPSRNSYVSNYLLMRLMMDAGLPAGVINFIPGKASMVGDTVLAHPMLAGIHFTGSTSVFRKMWRDVANNLETYRSYPRVVGETGGKDFIVAHHDCDERALVVALLRGSFEFQGQKCSAASRAYIPASVWGRIKDEYCAEVAKITVGDPRDFTNFMSAVIDKKSFDNICGYIDRAKADPGCEIVTGGGY
;
A
#
# COMPACT_ATOMS: atom_id res chain seq x y z
N MET A 1 -36.35 -8.99 6.19
CA MET A 1 -36.02 -8.65 4.79
C MET A 1 -36.12 -7.14 4.64
N VAL A 2 -35.07 -6.52 4.09
CA VAL A 2 -35.09 -5.09 3.77
C VAL A 2 -35.65 -4.97 2.35
N ASN A 3 -36.73 -4.20 2.16
CA ASN A 3 -37.39 -4.03 0.85
C ASN A 3 -36.76 -2.90 0.00
N ASN A 4 -35.51 -2.51 0.32
CA ASN A 4 -34.76 -1.46 -0.36
C ASN A 4 -33.34 -1.95 -0.62
N VAL A 5 -32.74 -1.54 -1.74
CA VAL A 5 -31.30 -1.69 -2.01
C VAL A 5 -30.63 -0.38 -1.60
N PRO A 6 -30.08 -0.27 -0.38
CA PRO A 6 -29.51 0.99 0.07
C PRO A 6 -28.27 1.29 -0.79
N ARG A 7 -28.17 2.54 -1.22
CA ARG A 7 -26.99 3.03 -1.95
C ARG A 7 -26.01 3.63 -0.93
N PRO A 8 -24.71 3.28 -0.99
CA PRO A 8 -23.72 3.99 -0.22
C PRO A 8 -23.69 5.44 -0.72
N PRO A 9 -23.23 6.40 0.10
CA PRO A 9 -23.04 7.77 -0.34
C PRO A 9 -22.14 7.81 -1.58
N THR A 10 -22.47 8.66 -2.56
CA THR A 10 -21.61 8.88 -3.73
C THR A 10 -20.21 9.28 -3.25
N PRO A 11 -19.16 8.53 -3.62
CA PRO A 11 -17.82 8.82 -3.16
C PRO A 11 -17.33 10.12 -3.79
N VAL A 12 -16.60 10.91 -3.00
CA VAL A 12 -15.84 12.08 -3.45
C VAL A 12 -14.42 11.92 -2.92
N ASN A 13 -13.44 12.39 -3.70
CA ASN A 13 -12.04 12.33 -3.28
C ASN A 13 -11.85 13.08 -1.96
N GLU A 14 -11.14 12.45 -1.05
CA GLU A 14 -10.82 13.02 0.24
C GLU A 14 -9.89 14.23 0.08
N PRO A 15 -10.23 15.38 0.68
CA PRO A 15 -9.37 16.56 0.61
C PRO A 15 -7.99 16.29 1.21
N VAL A 16 -6.94 16.77 0.52
CA VAL A 16 -5.56 16.73 1.00
C VAL A 16 -5.36 17.88 1.99
N LEU A 17 -5.00 17.56 3.24
CA LEU A 17 -4.70 18.57 4.24
C LEU A 17 -3.30 19.18 4.03
N GLY A 18 -3.18 20.47 4.29
CA GLY A 18 -1.96 21.25 3.96
C GLY A 18 -0.86 21.20 5.02
N TYR A 19 -1.17 20.89 6.28
CA TYR A 19 -0.19 20.89 7.40
C TYR A 19 0.58 22.22 7.54
N LEU A 20 -0.12 23.33 7.27
CA LEU A 20 0.44 24.68 7.34
C LEU A 20 0.85 25.04 8.77
N PRO A 21 1.82 25.95 8.98
CA PRO A 21 2.16 26.44 10.31
C PRO A 21 0.93 26.93 11.08
N GLY A 22 0.74 26.40 12.30
CA GLY A 22 -0.39 26.74 13.16
C GLY A 22 -1.69 25.97 12.89
N SER A 23 -1.75 25.10 11.89
CA SER A 23 -2.96 24.33 11.59
C SER A 23 -3.20 23.19 12.61
N PRO A 24 -4.47 22.85 12.89
CA PRO A 24 -4.80 21.79 13.86
C PRO A 24 -4.28 20.42 13.44
N GLU A 25 -4.30 20.09 12.14
CA GLU A 25 -3.79 18.82 11.63
C GLU A 25 -2.26 18.70 11.79
N ARG A 26 -1.52 19.82 11.68
CA ARG A 26 -0.08 19.85 11.95
C ARG A 26 0.21 19.60 13.42
N ALA A 27 -0.55 20.21 14.32
CA ALA A 27 -0.40 19.98 15.77
C ALA A 27 -0.72 18.53 16.15
N ALA A 28 -1.81 17.97 15.62
CA ALA A 28 -2.21 16.59 15.86
C ALA A 28 -1.16 15.59 15.34
N LEU A 29 -0.66 15.80 14.11
CA LEU A 29 0.37 14.95 13.53
C LEU A 29 1.69 15.02 14.31
N LYS A 30 2.14 16.21 14.72
CA LYS A 30 3.34 16.35 15.53
C LYS A 30 3.24 15.64 16.88
N LYS A 31 2.12 15.81 17.58
CA LYS A 31 1.86 15.11 18.84
C LYS A 31 2.02 13.60 18.69
N GLU A 32 1.54 13.07 17.57
CA GLU A 32 1.57 11.64 17.32
C GLU A 32 2.93 11.13 16.82
N LEU A 33 3.68 11.95 16.07
CA LEU A 33 5.09 11.68 15.76
C LEU A 33 5.93 11.62 17.04
N ASP A 34 5.75 12.55 17.97
CA ASP A 34 6.47 12.56 19.25
C ASP A 34 6.10 11.33 20.08
N ARG A 35 4.80 11.03 20.19
CA ARG A 35 4.31 9.86 20.93
C ARG A 35 4.88 8.55 20.35
N GLN A 36 4.65 8.30 19.06
CA GLN A 36 5.05 7.05 18.40
C GLN A 36 6.57 6.90 18.30
N SER A 37 7.33 8.00 18.20
CA SER A 37 8.79 7.92 18.23
C SER A 37 9.35 7.62 19.61
N SER A 38 8.62 7.91 20.69
CA SER A 38 9.06 7.60 22.06
C SER A 38 8.67 6.20 22.55
N GLU A 39 7.83 5.49 21.80
CA GLU A 39 7.33 4.16 22.15
C GLU A 39 7.97 3.08 21.26
N VAL A 40 8.23 1.92 21.85
CA VAL A 40 8.55 0.69 21.11
C VAL A 40 7.37 -0.24 21.26
N ILE A 41 6.60 -0.43 20.18
CA ILE A 41 5.42 -1.29 20.21
C ILE A 41 5.78 -2.75 19.88
N GLU A 42 5.03 -3.70 20.45
CA GLU A 42 5.07 -5.09 20.03
C GLU A 42 4.04 -5.30 18.90
N ILE A 43 4.46 -5.90 17.80
CA ILE A 43 3.63 -6.18 16.62
C ILE A 43 3.45 -7.70 16.51
N PRO A 44 2.30 -8.25 16.93
CA PRO A 44 1.98 -9.66 16.79
C PRO A 44 1.50 -10.01 15.37
N CYS A 45 1.37 -11.29 15.09
CA CYS A 45 0.47 -11.74 14.04
C CYS A 45 -0.99 -11.50 14.49
N ILE A 46 -1.90 -11.19 13.56
CA ILE A 46 -3.35 -11.21 13.83
C ILE A 46 -3.97 -12.41 13.13
N ILE A 47 -4.38 -13.41 13.90
CA ILE A 47 -4.96 -14.66 13.39
C ILE A 47 -6.32 -14.84 14.04
N ASN A 48 -7.36 -14.97 13.21
CA ASN A 48 -8.75 -15.07 13.67
C ASN A 48 -9.13 -13.96 14.67
N GLY A 49 -8.72 -12.71 14.37
CA GLY A 49 -8.97 -11.54 15.21
C GLY A 49 -8.19 -11.50 16.53
N LYS A 50 -7.26 -12.44 16.78
CA LYS A 50 -6.46 -12.51 18.00
C LYS A 50 -5.00 -12.17 17.73
N GLU A 51 -4.38 -11.51 18.69
CA GLU A 51 -2.94 -11.26 18.70
C GLU A 51 -2.18 -12.55 19.05
N VAL A 52 -1.23 -12.93 18.21
CA VAL A 52 -0.36 -14.10 18.39
C VAL A 52 1.09 -13.65 18.44
N PHE A 53 1.69 -13.81 19.62
CA PHE A 53 3.08 -13.47 19.91
C PHE A 53 3.95 -14.73 19.78
N THR A 54 4.81 -14.78 18.77
CA THR A 54 5.59 -15.99 18.44
C THR A 54 6.91 -16.12 19.20
N GLY A 55 7.37 -15.04 19.85
CA GLY A 55 8.70 -14.95 20.46
C GLY A 55 9.88 -14.84 19.47
N ASP A 56 9.70 -15.15 18.18
CA ASP A 56 10.68 -14.88 17.12
C ASP A 56 10.56 -13.41 16.71
N VAL A 57 11.43 -12.55 17.24
CA VAL A 57 11.31 -11.10 17.16
C VAL A 57 12.35 -10.49 16.23
N VAL A 58 11.91 -9.61 15.35
CA VAL A 58 12.79 -8.70 14.60
C VAL A 58 12.50 -7.25 14.96
N GLU A 59 13.52 -6.41 14.99
CA GLU A 59 13.35 -4.98 15.24
C GLU A 59 13.01 -4.24 13.95
N GLN A 60 12.06 -3.32 14.05
CA GLN A 60 11.73 -2.35 13.03
C GLN A 60 12.27 -0.99 13.45
N VAL A 61 13.01 -0.35 12.56
CA VAL A 61 13.63 0.96 12.78
C VAL A 61 13.04 2.04 11.88
N MET A 62 13.34 3.31 12.18
CA MET A 62 13.08 4.43 11.28
C MET A 62 14.15 4.48 10.18
N PRO A 63 13.81 4.57 8.88
CA PRO A 63 14.85 4.61 7.85
C PRO A 63 15.80 5.82 7.94
N HIS A 64 15.28 6.97 8.40
CA HIS A 64 16.02 8.23 8.59
C HIS A 64 16.80 8.30 9.91
N ASP A 65 16.56 7.37 10.83
CA ASP A 65 17.35 7.17 12.03
C ASP A 65 17.35 5.66 12.33
N HIS A 66 18.16 4.93 11.56
CA HIS A 66 18.15 3.47 11.59
C HIS A 66 18.73 2.88 12.89
N SER A 67 19.18 3.71 13.82
CA SER A 67 19.52 3.31 15.19
C SER A 67 18.30 3.29 16.12
N HIS A 68 17.24 4.00 15.75
CA HIS A 68 16.03 4.16 16.55
C HIS A 68 15.02 3.06 16.23
N VAL A 69 14.82 2.15 17.20
CA VAL A 69 13.83 1.08 17.13
C VAL A 69 12.44 1.64 17.46
N ILE A 70 11.46 1.36 16.61
CA ILE A 70 10.05 1.78 16.77
C ILE A 70 9.10 0.62 17.01
N ALA A 71 9.51 -0.61 16.69
CA ALA A 71 8.72 -1.79 17.01
C ALA A 71 9.57 -3.06 17.12
N ARG A 72 9.02 -4.03 17.84
CA ARG A 72 9.46 -5.42 17.89
C ARG A 72 8.38 -6.28 17.24
N VAL A 73 8.73 -6.97 16.17
CA VAL A 73 7.76 -7.66 15.30
C VAL A 73 7.90 -9.16 15.48
N HIS A 74 6.81 -9.80 15.87
CA HIS A 74 6.72 -11.25 16.02
C HIS A 74 6.51 -11.91 14.65
N MET A 75 7.52 -12.65 14.22
CA MET A 75 7.56 -13.31 12.93
C MET A 75 6.78 -14.62 13.00
N ALA A 76 5.84 -14.77 12.07
CA ALA A 76 5.02 -15.96 11.90
C ALA A 76 5.88 -17.19 11.64
N THR A 77 5.52 -18.29 12.29
CA THR A 77 6.00 -19.62 11.93
C THR A 77 5.15 -20.22 10.82
N LYS A 78 5.57 -21.36 10.25
CA LYS A 78 4.74 -22.11 9.28
C LYS A 78 3.38 -22.49 9.86
N ALA A 79 3.34 -22.95 11.11
CA ALA A 79 2.09 -23.31 11.80
C ALA A 79 1.14 -22.11 11.90
N ASN A 80 1.66 -20.91 12.17
CA ASN A 80 0.83 -19.70 12.21
C ASN A 80 0.26 -19.34 10.83
N VAL A 81 0.99 -19.60 9.75
CA VAL A 81 0.47 -19.41 8.38
C VAL A 81 -0.65 -20.41 8.09
N GLU A 82 -0.48 -21.68 8.47
CA GLU A 82 -1.51 -22.72 8.33
C GLU A 82 -2.76 -22.40 9.15
N GLU A 83 -2.59 -21.92 10.39
CA GLU A 83 -3.69 -21.41 11.24
C GLU A 83 -4.41 -20.22 10.60
N ALA A 84 -3.68 -19.29 9.99
CA ALA A 84 -4.25 -18.14 9.30
C ALA A 84 -5.05 -18.54 8.06
N ILE A 85 -4.57 -19.52 7.30
CA ILE A 85 -5.31 -20.10 6.17
C ILE A 85 -6.61 -20.73 6.69
N GLN A 86 -6.52 -21.57 7.73
CA GLN A 86 -7.71 -22.21 8.30
C GLN A 86 -8.72 -21.18 8.82
N ALA A 87 -8.26 -20.15 9.53
CA ALA A 87 -9.12 -19.06 10.00
C ALA A 87 -9.83 -18.32 8.85
N SER A 88 -9.16 -18.11 7.72
CA SER A 88 -9.80 -17.55 6.52
C SER A 88 -10.86 -18.48 5.95
N LEU A 89 -10.59 -19.78 5.87
CA LEU A 89 -11.56 -20.76 5.36
C LEU A 89 -12.78 -20.89 6.29
N ASP A 90 -12.57 -20.90 7.60
CA ASP A 90 -13.64 -20.99 8.60
C ASP A 90 -14.54 -19.75 8.60
N ALA A 91 -13.96 -18.56 8.36
CA ALA A 91 -14.72 -17.31 8.26
C ALA A 91 -15.42 -17.12 6.91
N HIS A 92 -15.08 -17.93 5.89
CA HIS A 92 -15.52 -17.72 4.51
C HIS A 92 -17.04 -17.75 4.39
N GLU A 93 -17.70 -18.81 4.87
CA GLU A 93 -19.15 -18.97 4.72
C GLU A 93 -19.94 -17.80 5.32
N MET A 94 -19.60 -17.42 6.55
CA MET A 94 -20.22 -16.29 7.24
C MET A 94 -20.00 -14.97 6.48
N TRP A 95 -18.79 -14.75 5.98
CA TRP A 95 -18.45 -13.51 5.29
C TRP A 95 -19.01 -13.43 3.86
N SER A 96 -18.94 -14.52 3.10
CA SER A 96 -19.39 -14.60 1.72
C SER A 96 -20.91 -14.47 1.60
N THR A 97 -21.65 -14.94 2.60
CA THR A 97 -23.13 -14.88 2.65
C THR A 97 -23.67 -13.60 3.28
N MET A 98 -22.81 -12.80 3.92
CA MET A 98 -23.20 -11.47 4.41
C MET A 98 -23.61 -10.58 3.22
N PRO A 99 -24.70 -9.79 3.31
CA PRO A 99 -25.05 -8.84 2.27
C PRO A 99 -23.89 -7.90 1.92
N TRP A 100 -23.70 -7.59 0.64
CA TRP A 100 -22.56 -6.79 0.19
C TRP A 100 -22.56 -5.39 0.84
N GLU A 101 -23.74 -4.84 1.14
CA GLU A 101 -23.92 -3.56 1.82
C GLU A 101 -23.34 -3.58 3.22
N ALA A 102 -23.54 -4.68 3.95
CA ALA A 102 -23.01 -4.84 5.30
C ALA A 102 -21.49 -5.00 5.29
N ARG A 103 -20.95 -5.70 4.29
CA ARG A 103 -19.49 -5.76 4.08
C ARG A 103 -18.90 -4.40 3.75
N ALA A 104 -19.51 -3.68 2.80
CA ALA A 104 -19.08 -2.33 2.41
C ALA A 104 -19.15 -1.34 3.59
N ALA A 105 -20.19 -1.42 4.43
CA ALA A 105 -20.36 -0.55 5.59
C ALA A 105 -19.17 -0.58 6.57
N ILE A 106 -18.49 -1.73 6.71
CA ILE A 106 -17.29 -1.85 7.55
C ILE A 106 -16.16 -0.97 7.01
N PHE A 107 -15.92 -1.00 5.69
CA PHE A 107 -14.85 -0.22 5.07
C PHE A 107 -15.22 1.26 4.91
N LEU A 108 -16.50 1.57 4.73
CA LEU A 108 -16.99 2.95 4.85
C LEU A 108 -16.77 3.50 6.26
N LYS A 109 -17.06 2.71 7.30
CA LYS A 109 -16.75 3.10 8.69
C LYS A 109 -15.24 3.23 8.91
N ALA A 110 -14.42 2.33 8.36
CA ALA A 110 -12.96 2.46 8.40
C ALA A 110 -12.49 3.79 7.75
N SER A 111 -13.10 4.19 6.64
CA SER A 111 -12.82 5.47 5.98
C SER A 111 -13.18 6.68 6.85
N GLU A 112 -14.26 6.60 7.62
CA GLU A 112 -14.67 7.66 8.54
C GLU A 112 -13.75 7.76 9.76
N LEU A 113 -13.35 6.61 10.32
CA LEU A 113 -12.36 6.55 11.40
C LEU A 113 -11.02 7.13 10.94
N LEU A 114 -10.57 6.77 9.73
CA LEU A 114 -9.33 7.27 9.12
C LEU A 114 -9.40 8.75 8.79
N ARG A 115 -10.55 9.24 8.31
CA ARG A 115 -10.76 10.68 8.08
C ARG A 115 -10.68 11.49 9.37
N GLY A 116 -11.19 10.93 10.47
CA GLY A 116 -11.24 11.57 11.78
C GLY A 116 -10.05 11.21 12.66
N GLU A 117 -10.34 10.48 13.74
CA GLU A 117 -9.42 10.27 14.87
C GLU A 117 -8.15 9.48 14.53
N TYR A 118 -8.19 8.64 13.49
CA TYR A 118 -7.03 7.85 13.08
C TYR A 118 -6.08 8.57 12.12
N ARG A 119 -6.48 9.72 11.53
CA ARG A 119 -5.71 10.35 10.44
C ARG A 119 -4.26 10.66 10.84
N ALA A 120 -4.10 11.37 11.96
CA ALA A 120 -2.77 11.72 12.48
C ALA A 120 -1.96 10.48 12.90
N LYS A 121 -2.61 9.48 13.49
CA LYS A 121 -2.02 8.19 13.91
C LYS A 121 -1.45 7.41 12.75
N ILE A 122 -2.22 7.24 11.69
CA ILE A 122 -1.79 6.49 10.51
C ILE A 122 -0.73 7.27 9.73
N ASN A 123 -0.89 8.58 9.54
CA ASN A 123 0.13 9.39 8.88
C ASN A 123 1.45 9.38 9.64
N ALA A 124 1.45 9.56 10.97
CA ALA A 124 2.68 9.50 11.77
C ALA A 124 3.40 8.16 11.61
N SER A 125 2.68 7.04 11.72
CA SER A 125 3.28 5.70 11.59
C SER A 125 3.89 5.48 10.21
N THR A 126 3.23 5.99 9.16
CA THR A 126 3.72 5.93 7.78
C THR A 126 4.97 6.79 7.60
N MET A 127 5.00 8.00 8.18
CA MET A 127 6.18 8.87 8.14
C MET A 127 7.39 8.23 8.84
N LEU A 128 7.20 7.73 10.07
CA LEU A 128 8.29 7.14 10.87
C LEU A 128 8.78 5.82 10.28
N ASN A 129 7.87 4.92 9.88
CA ASN A 129 8.24 3.60 9.39
C ASN A 129 8.78 3.63 7.95
N GLN A 130 8.26 4.50 7.08
CA GLN A 130 8.60 4.49 5.65
C GLN A 130 9.43 5.71 5.22
N SER A 131 9.75 6.66 6.11
CA SER A 131 10.49 7.88 5.77
C SER A 131 9.74 8.80 4.80
N LYS A 132 8.43 8.91 4.98
CA LYS A 132 7.59 9.84 4.22
C LYS A 132 7.55 11.21 4.88
N THR A 133 7.50 12.27 4.07
CA THR A 133 7.12 13.60 4.58
C THR A 133 5.62 13.62 4.90
N CYS A 134 5.17 14.65 5.63
CA CYS A 134 3.75 14.79 5.97
C CYS A 134 2.85 14.81 4.72
N HIS A 135 3.27 15.50 3.66
CA HIS A 135 2.53 15.51 2.39
C HIS A 135 2.47 14.11 1.75
N GLN A 136 3.60 13.38 1.70
CA GLN A 136 3.64 12.05 1.09
C GLN A 136 2.86 11.00 1.89
N ALA A 137 2.78 11.14 3.22
CA ALA A 137 1.93 10.30 4.05
C ALA A 137 0.45 10.66 3.87
N GLU A 138 0.12 11.95 3.85
CA GLU A 138 -1.26 12.44 3.69
C GLU A 138 -1.93 11.94 2.40
N ILE A 139 -1.24 12.08 1.27
CA ILE A 139 -1.82 11.69 -0.02
C ILE A 139 -1.95 10.16 -0.17
N ASP A 140 -1.19 9.39 0.63
CA ASP A 140 -1.14 7.92 0.61
C ASP A 140 -2.03 7.33 1.72
N SER A 141 -1.52 7.36 2.96
CA SER A 141 -2.07 6.61 4.08
C SER A 141 -3.37 7.18 4.62
N ALA A 142 -3.72 8.41 4.23
CA ALA A 142 -5.03 9.01 4.48
C ALA A 142 -5.85 9.09 3.19
N CYS A 143 -5.57 10.05 2.29
CA CYS A 143 -6.44 10.36 1.16
C CYS A 143 -6.68 9.16 0.22
N GLU A 144 -5.61 8.57 -0.33
CA GLU A 144 -5.75 7.46 -1.27
C GLU A 144 -6.40 6.23 -0.63
N LEU A 145 -6.12 5.94 0.64
CA LEU A 145 -6.76 4.83 1.35
C LEU A 145 -8.25 5.08 1.65
N ILE A 146 -8.61 6.29 2.10
CA ILE A 146 -10.01 6.70 2.29
C ILE A 146 -10.76 6.59 0.96
N ASP A 147 -10.14 7.04 -0.12
CA ASP A 147 -10.68 6.95 -1.47
C ASP A 147 -10.84 5.49 -1.89
N PHE A 148 -9.85 4.63 -1.70
CA PHE A 148 -9.99 3.20 -2.00
C PHE A 148 -11.19 2.58 -1.29
N TRP A 149 -11.39 2.82 0.00
CA TRP A 149 -12.52 2.22 0.72
C TRP A 149 -13.87 2.79 0.28
N ARG A 150 -13.96 4.09 0.01
CA ARG A 150 -15.20 4.73 -0.47
C ARG A 150 -15.54 4.33 -1.90
N PHE A 151 -14.58 4.47 -2.81
CA PHE A 151 -14.77 4.15 -4.23
C PHE A 151 -14.92 2.65 -4.45
N ASN A 152 -14.17 1.77 -3.78
CA ASN A 152 -14.39 0.32 -3.92
C ASN A 152 -15.76 -0.12 -3.38
N SER A 153 -16.29 0.55 -2.35
CA SER A 153 -17.66 0.28 -1.87
C SER A 153 -18.70 0.66 -2.93
N ASP A 154 -18.49 1.77 -3.63
CA ASP A 154 -19.35 2.17 -4.74
C ASP A 154 -19.17 1.29 -5.98
N TYR A 155 -17.95 0.91 -6.33
CA TYR A 155 -17.67 -0.03 -7.42
C TYR A 155 -18.24 -1.42 -7.13
N CYS A 156 -18.21 -1.88 -5.88
CA CYS A 156 -18.91 -3.09 -5.47
C CYS A 156 -20.40 -3.00 -5.81
N ARG A 157 -21.08 -1.91 -5.40
CA ARG A 157 -22.47 -1.67 -5.79
C ARG A 157 -22.66 -1.71 -7.31
N GLN A 158 -21.86 -0.96 -8.05
CA GLN A 158 -21.96 -0.88 -9.52
C GLN A 158 -21.82 -2.28 -10.14
N ILE A 159 -20.90 -3.12 -9.69
CA ILE A 159 -20.74 -4.50 -10.16
C ILE A 159 -22.01 -5.33 -9.90
N TYR A 160 -22.61 -5.24 -8.71
CA TYR A 160 -23.85 -5.96 -8.39
C TYR A 160 -25.04 -5.49 -9.25
N GLU A 161 -25.11 -4.19 -9.57
CA GLU A 161 -26.15 -3.59 -10.41
C GLU A 161 -25.95 -3.92 -11.90
N ASP A 162 -24.76 -3.66 -12.44
CA ASP A 162 -24.42 -3.79 -13.88
C ASP A 162 -24.47 -5.24 -14.37
N LEU A 163 -24.24 -6.21 -13.48
CA LEU A 163 -24.31 -7.63 -13.82
C LEU A 163 -25.73 -8.20 -13.76
N GLN A 164 -26.74 -7.44 -13.28
CA GLN A 164 -28.12 -7.90 -13.38
C GLN A 164 -28.60 -7.91 -14.83
N PRO A 165 -29.27 -8.98 -15.30
CA PRO A 165 -29.85 -9.00 -16.64
C PRO A 165 -30.86 -7.86 -16.82
N PRO A 166 -30.70 -6.97 -17.83
CA PRO A 166 -31.59 -5.84 -18.00
C PRO A 166 -32.99 -6.25 -18.47
N VAL A 167 -33.15 -7.46 -19.00
CA VAL A 167 -34.42 -7.98 -19.53
C VAL A 167 -34.55 -9.46 -19.14
N SER A 168 -35.73 -9.82 -18.65
CA SER A 168 -36.16 -11.22 -18.52
C SER A 168 -37.37 -11.49 -19.41
N PRO A 169 -37.47 -12.68 -20.05
CA PRO A 169 -38.70 -13.11 -20.74
C PRO A 169 -39.90 -13.16 -19.78
N SER A 170 -41.12 -13.01 -20.28
CA SER A 170 -42.32 -12.99 -19.41
C SER A 170 -42.59 -14.29 -18.63
N SER A 171 -41.99 -15.40 -19.04
CA SER A 171 -42.14 -16.72 -18.41
C SER A 171 -41.11 -17.04 -17.32
N MET A 172 -40.11 -16.18 -17.12
CA MET A 172 -39.03 -16.42 -16.15
C MET A 172 -38.49 -15.10 -15.59
N TRP A 173 -37.78 -15.17 -14.47
CA TRP A 173 -37.03 -14.03 -13.93
C TRP A 173 -35.58 -14.45 -13.76
N ASN A 174 -34.70 -13.83 -14.55
CA ASN A 174 -33.26 -14.06 -14.46
C ASN A 174 -32.61 -13.05 -13.53
N SER A 175 -31.65 -13.51 -12.73
CA SER A 175 -30.77 -12.68 -11.91
C SER A 175 -29.35 -13.23 -11.95
N SER A 176 -28.38 -12.37 -11.67
CA SER A 176 -26.97 -12.76 -11.56
C SER A 176 -26.52 -12.68 -10.11
N GLU A 177 -25.83 -13.71 -9.65
CA GLU A 177 -25.15 -13.69 -8.35
C GLU A 177 -23.65 -13.45 -8.53
N VAL A 178 -23.15 -12.36 -7.95
CA VAL A 178 -21.72 -12.08 -7.89
C VAL A 178 -21.12 -12.82 -6.70
N ARG A 179 -20.73 -14.07 -6.95
CA ARG A 179 -20.17 -14.96 -5.91
C ARG A 179 -18.71 -14.59 -5.60
N PRO A 180 -18.32 -14.56 -4.32
CA PRO A 180 -16.91 -14.56 -3.92
C PRO A 180 -16.19 -15.82 -4.41
N LEU A 181 -14.86 -15.81 -4.44
CA LEU A 181 -14.08 -16.99 -4.80
C LEU A 181 -14.14 -18.03 -3.68
N GLU A 182 -14.16 -19.31 -4.04
CA GLU A 182 -14.09 -20.41 -3.09
C GLU A 182 -12.63 -20.67 -2.70
N GLY A 183 -12.32 -20.57 -1.40
CA GLY A 183 -10.96 -20.66 -0.87
C GLY A 183 -10.52 -19.34 -0.23
N PHE A 184 -9.22 -19.08 -0.23
CA PHE A 184 -8.66 -17.87 0.39
C PHE A 184 -7.77 -17.09 -0.58
N ILE A 185 -7.65 -15.78 -0.33
CA ILE A 185 -6.79 -14.87 -1.06
C ILE A 185 -5.47 -14.69 -0.34
N PHE A 186 -4.37 -14.66 -1.10
CA PHE A 186 -3.06 -14.27 -0.60
C PHE A 186 -2.72 -12.85 -1.02
N SER A 187 -2.74 -11.91 -0.07
CA SER A 187 -2.37 -10.51 -0.31
C SER A 187 -0.92 -10.25 0.10
N VAL A 188 -0.09 -9.83 -0.85
CA VAL A 188 1.33 -9.53 -0.63
C VAL A 188 1.60 -8.07 -1.00
N THR A 189 1.95 -7.27 -0.01
CA THR A 189 1.94 -5.81 -0.15
C THR A 189 3.33 -5.19 -0.09
N PRO A 190 3.56 -4.05 -0.79
CA PRO A 190 4.85 -3.41 -0.88
C PRO A 190 5.10 -2.49 0.33
N PHE A 191 6.29 -1.89 0.40
CA PHE A 191 6.62 -0.93 1.46
C PHE A 191 6.19 0.51 1.14
N ASN A 192 5.99 0.84 -0.13
CA ASN A 192 6.03 2.22 -0.60
C ASN A 192 4.69 2.97 -0.45
N PHE A 193 3.58 2.26 -0.32
CA PHE A 193 2.25 2.84 -0.11
C PHE A 193 1.49 2.05 0.94
N SER A 194 1.10 2.74 2.02
CA SER A 194 0.23 2.18 3.06
C SER A 194 -1.19 1.99 2.54
N SER A 195 -1.63 2.84 1.60
CA SER A 195 -2.90 2.72 0.88
C SER A 195 -3.00 1.40 0.13
N ILE A 196 -2.01 1.07 -0.70
CA ILE A 196 -1.92 -0.21 -1.42
C ILE A 196 -1.91 -1.35 -0.42
N ALA A 197 -1.14 -1.21 0.67
CA ALA A 197 -0.99 -2.27 1.65
C ALA A 197 -2.31 -2.67 2.34
N ALA A 198 -3.17 -1.71 2.67
CA ALA A 198 -4.51 -2.02 3.17
C ALA A 198 -5.51 -2.36 2.05
N ASN A 199 -5.39 -1.74 0.88
CA ASN A 199 -6.32 -1.93 -0.24
C ASN A 199 -6.28 -3.36 -0.81
N LEU A 200 -5.09 -3.97 -0.96
CA LEU A 200 -5.00 -5.31 -1.55
C LEU A 200 -5.87 -6.35 -0.81
N PRO A 201 -5.78 -6.50 0.52
CA PRO A 201 -6.67 -7.40 1.24
C PRO A 201 -8.11 -6.85 1.35
N SER A 202 -8.30 -5.55 1.61
CA SER A 202 -9.66 -5.01 1.83
C SER A 202 -10.54 -5.03 0.59
N SER A 203 -9.99 -4.76 -0.60
CA SER A 203 -10.74 -4.81 -1.87
C SER A 203 -11.34 -6.20 -2.13
N THR A 204 -10.56 -7.26 -1.88
CA THR A 204 -11.06 -8.64 -2.00
C THR A 204 -12.07 -8.99 -0.90
N ALA A 205 -11.88 -8.45 0.31
CA ALA A 205 -12.81 -8.64 1.42
C ALA A 205 -14.16 -7.95 1.18
N ILE A 206 -14.20 -6.75 0.58
CA ILE A 206 -15.44 -6.08 0.15
C ILE A 206 -16.27 -7.01 -0.75
N MET A 207 -15.60 -7.71 -1.67
CA MET A 207 -16.24 -8.69 -2.57
C MET A 207 -16.51 -10.06 -1.92
N GLY A 208 -16.44 -10.17 -0.58
CA GLY A 208 -16.82 -11.35 0.18
C GLY A 208 -15.75 -12.44 0.29
N ASN A 209 -14.50 -12.17 -0.11
CA ASN A 209 -13.40 -13.12 0.07
C ASN A 209 -12.77 -12.97 1.46
N THR A 210 -12.10 -14.02 1.92
CA THR A 210 -11.25 -13.99 3.11
C THR A 210 -9.80 -14.27 2.71
N GLY A 211 -8.83 -13.92 3.56
CA GLY A 211 -7.44 -14.14 3.16
C GLY A 211 -6.35 -13.87 4.19
N VAL A 212 -5.15 -14.20 3.72
CA VAL A 212 -3.88 -14.01 4.43
C VAL A 212 -3.18 -12.80 3.84
N TRP A 213 -2.91 -11.80 4.67
CA TRP A 213 -2.15 -10.61 4.33
C TRP A 213 -0.73 -10.72 4.87
N LYS A 214 0.25 -10.78 3.96
CA LYS A 214 1.68 -10.73 4.27
C LYS A 214 2.24 -9.33 3.98
N PRO A 215 2.34 -8.44 4.99
CA PRO A 215 2.87 -7.09 4.82
C PRO A 215 4.37 -7.06 4.55
N SER A 216 4.84 -6.03 3.84
CA SER A 216 6.26 -5.79 3.63
C SER A 216 7.01 -5.66 4.96
N ARG A 217 8.24 -6.19 4.99
CA ARG A 217 9.14 -6.08 6.15
C ARG A 217 9.60 -4.67 6.49
N ASN A 218 9.32 -3.71 5.60
CA ASN A 218 9.72 -2.33 5.75
C ASN A 218 8.52 -1.42 6.09
N SER A 219 7.34 -1.99 6.37
CA SER A 219 6.12 -1.21 6.71
C SER A 219 5.25 -1.93 7.75
N TYR A 220 5.85 -2.69 8.68
CA TYR A 220 5.07 -3.43 9.68
C TYR A 220 4.27 -2.52 10.62
N VAL A 221 4.81 -1.37 11.05
CA VAL A 221 4.16 -0.46 12.01
C VAL A 221 2.90 0.14 11.41
N SER A 222 3.01 0.78 10.24
CA SER A 222 1.86 1.41 9.58
C SER A 222 0.81 0.38 9.20
N ASN A 223 1.22 -0.76 8.65
CA ASN A 223 0.29 -1.83 8.26
C ASN A 223 -0.39 -2.49 9.46
N TYR A 224 0.30 -2.65 10.60
CA TYR A 224 -0.31 -3.16 11.82
C TYR A 224 -1.40 -2.21 12.36
N LEU A 225 -1.12 -0.91 12.40
CA LEU A 225 -2.12 0.07 12.82
C LEU A 225 -3.31 0.14 11.86
N LEU A 226 -3.10 -0.07 10.55
CA LEU A 226 -4.18 -0.21 9.58
C LEU A 226 -5.02 -1.48 9.79
N MET A 227 -4.39 -2.60 10.13
CA MET A 227 -5.13 -3.82 10.53
C MET A 227 -6.00 -3.55 11.76
N ARG A 228 -5.44 -2.90 12.80
CA ARG A 228 -6.18 -2.51 14.00
C ARG A 228 -7.35 -1.58 13.67
N LEU A 229 -7.15 -0.59 12.82
CA LEU A 229 -8.21 0.31 12.36
C LEU A 229 -9.36 -0.47 11.70
N MET A 230 -9.06 -1.42 10.80
CA MET A 230 -10.10 -2.26 10.19
C MET A 230 -10.83 -3.12 11.22
N MET A 231 -10.14 -3.64 12.24
CA MET A 231 -10.76 -4.37 13.35
C MET A 231 -11.70 -3.46 14.16
N ASP A 232 -11.28 -2.24 14.50
CA ASP A 232 -12.09 -1.26 15.23
C ASP A 232 -13.29 -0.77 14.40
N ALA A 233 -13.17 -0.77 13.07
CA ALA A 233 -14.28 -0.55 12.14
C ALA A 233 -15.31 -1.68 12.18
N GLY A 234 -14.94 -2.88 12.63
CA GLY A 234 -15.82 -4.04 12.78
C GLY A 234 -15.52 -5.17 11.81
N LEU A 235 -14.30 -5.24 11.25
CA LEU A 235 -13.87 -6.37 10.42
C LEU A 235 -13.97 -7.68 11.24
N PRO A 236 -14.77 -8.66 10.80
CA PRO A 236 -14.91 -9.92 11.52
C PRO A 236 -13.61 -10.71 11.61
N ALA A 237 -13.47 -11.46 12.70
CA ALA A 237 -12.37 -12.37 12.92
C ALA A 237 -12.22 -13.36 11.74
N GLY A 238 -10.99 -13.54 11.26
CA GLY A 238 -10.65 -14.48 10.19
C GLY A 238 -10.80 -13.93 8.76
N VAL A 239 -11.48 -12.81 8.56
CA VAL A 239 -11.68 -12.23 7.21
C VAL A 239 -10.36 -11.76 6.60
N ILE A 240 -9.54 -11.05 7.37
CA ILE A 240 -8.14 -10.73 7.01
C ILE A 240 -7.26 -11.19 8.16
N ASN A 241 -6.25 -12.00 7.86
CA ASN A 241 -5.25 -12.44 8.83
C ASN A 241 -3.90 -11.77 8.53
N PHE A 242 -3.35 -11.03 9.49
CA PHE A 242 -2.12 -10.24 9.35
C PHE A 242 -0.91 -11.07 9.75
N ILE A 243 -0.03 -11.38 8.79
CA ILE A 243 1.07 -12.34 8.94
C ILE A 243 2.42 -11.68 8.60
N PRO A 244 3.04 -10.96 9.55
CA PRO A 244 4.45 -10.64 9.49
C PRO A 244 5.27 -11.92 9.43
N GLY A 245 6.01 -12.15 8.35
CA GLY A 245 6.76 -13.38 8.20
C GLY A 245 7.78 -13.34 7.08
N LYS A 246 8.73 -14.27 7.13
CA LYS A 246 9.73 -14.46 6.08
C LYS A 246 9.02 -14.75 4.75
N ALA A 247 9.29 -13.91 3.74
CA ALA A 247 8.53 -13.92 2.49
C ALA A 247 8.53 -15.28 1.79
N SER A 248 9.66 -15.99 1.77
CA SER A 248 9.74 -17.34 1.17
C SER A 248 8.90 -18.35 1.94
N MET A 249 9.00 -18.38 3.28
CA MET A 249 8.26 -19.35 4.10
C MET A 249 6.75 -19.15 3.97
N VAL A 250 6.27 -17.91 4.08
CA VAL A 250 4.84 -17.62 3.94
C VAL A 250 4.37 -17.94 2.52
N GLY A 251 5.12 -17.50 1.50
CA GLY A 251 4.80 -17.74 0.10
C GLY A 251 4.74 -19.22 -0.25
N ASP A 252 5.77 -19.99 0.10
CA ASP A 252 5.84 -21.42 -0.19
C ASP A 252 4.70 -22.19 0.50
N THR A 253 4.36 -21.83 1.75
CA THR A 253 3.26 -22.45 2.50
C THR A 253 1.90 -22.15 1.86
N VAL A 254 1.64 -20.89 1.51
CA VAL A 254 0.38 -20.46 0.92
C VAL A 254 0.21 -20.99 -0.51
N LEU A 255 1.25 -20.94 -1.34
CA LEU A 255 1.21 -21.37 -2.74
C LEU A 255 1.07 -22.88 -2.89
N ALA A 256 1.45 -23.67 -1.88
CA ALA A 256 1.25 -25.11 -1.89
C ALA A 256 -0.17 -25.53 -1.43
N HIS A 257 -1.01 -24.61 -0.95
CA HIS A 257 -2.30 -24.97 -0.36
C HIS A 257 -3.39 -25.17 -1.43
N PRO A 258 -4.13 -26.31 -1.42
CA PRO A 258 -5.17 -26.62 -2.42
C PRO A 258 -6.31 -25.60 -2.53
N MET A 259 -6.60 -24.90 -1.44
CA MET A 259 -7.67 -23.89 -1.36
C MET A 259 -7.21 -22.46 -1.72
N LEU A 260 -6.01 -22.28 -2.29
CA LEU A 260 -5.61 -20.96 -2.78
C LEU A 260 -6.54 -20.55 -3.93
N ALA A 261 -7.30 -19.47 -3.74
CA ALA A 261 -8.25 -18.96 -4.72
C ALA A 261 -7.70 -17.80 -5.57
N GLY A 262 -6.72 -17.09 -5.03
CA GLY A 262 -6.09 -16.00 -5.75
C GLY A 262 -4.94 -15.35 -5.01
N ILE A 263 -4.16 -14.58 -5.75
CA ILE A 263 -3.05 -13.77 -5.26
C ILE A 263 -3.37 -12.33 -5.62
N HIS A 264 -3.25 -11.42 -4.65
CA HIS A 264 -3.27 -9.99 -4.88
C HIS A 264 -1.91 -9.41 -4.49
N PHE A 265 -1.11 -9.03 -5.48
CA PHE A 265 0.30 -8.73 -5.29
C PHE A 265 0.66 -7.33 -5.79
N THR A 266 1.46 -6.60 -5.01
CA THR A 266 2.24 -5.48 -5.57
C THR A 266 3.68 -5.57 -5.10
N GLY A 267 4.63 -5.49 -6.04
CA GLY A 267 6.05 -5.61 -5.74
C GLY A 267 6.93 -5.76 -6.98
N SER A 268 8.07 -6.44 -6.85
CA SER A 268 9.02 -6.58 -7.96
C SER A 268 8.54 -7.57 -9.02
N THR A 269 8.84 -7.28 -10.29
CA THR A 269 8.53 -8.17 -11.43
C THR A 269 9.15 -9.56 -11.29
N SER A 270 10.34 -9.69 -10.71
CA SER A 270 11.00 -10.99 -10.51
C SER A 270 10.21 -11.90 -9.56
N VAL A 271 9.72 -11.35 -8.44
CA VAL A 271 8.87 -12.06 -7.48
C VAL A 271 7.52 -12.41 -8.10
N PHE A 272 6.87 -11.48 -8.80
CA PHE A 272 5.58 -11.76 -9.44
C PHE A 272 5.67 -12.87 -10.50
N ARG A 273 6.72 -12.85 -11.33
CA ARG A 273 7.01 -13.93 -12.29
C ARG A 273 7.28 -15.27 -11.59
N LYS A 274 7.91 -15.26 -10.41
CA LYS A 274 8.11 -16.48 -9.62
C LYS A 274 6.76 -17.02 -9.14
N MET A 275 5.92 -16.18 -8.54
CA MET A 275 4.58 -16.59 -8.08
C MET A 275 3.74 -17.19 -9.21
N TRP A 276 3.74 -16.58 -10.40
CA TRP A 276 3.08 -17.14 -11.58
C TRP A 276 3.58 -18.55 -11.93
N ARG A 277 4.89 -18.80 -11.89
CA ARG A 277 5.45 -20.14 -12.13
C ARG A 277 5.08 -21.11 -11.04
N ASP A 278 5.14 -20.70 -9.78
CA ASP A 278 4.78 -21.55 -8.64
C ASP A 278 3.30 -21.98 -8.73
N VAL A 279 2.40 -21.05 -9.06
CA VAL A 279 0.98 -21.36 -9.32
C VAL A 279 0.85 -22.32 -10.51
N ALA A 280 1.52 -22.05 -11.63
CA ALA A 280 1.46 -22.92 -12.81
C ALA A 280 1.91 -24.36 -12.50
N ASN A 281 2.97 -24.52 -11.71
CA ASN A 281 3.50 -25.82 -11.32
C ASN A 281 2.57 -26.60 -10.38
N ASN A 282 1.72 -25.90 -9.62
CA ASN A 282 0.81 -26.49 -8.64
C ASN A 282 -0.63 -26.61 -9.15
N LEU A 283 -0.91 -26.34 -10.43
CA LEU A 283 -2.28 -26.26 -10.99
C LEU A 283 -3.13 -27.50 -10.69
N GLU A 284 -2.54 -28.70 -10.76
CA GLU A 284 -3.26 -29.96 -10.52
C GLU A 284 -3.70 -30.15 -9.05
N THR A 285 -3.11 -29.38 -8.13
CA THR A 285 -3.42 -29.47 -6.69
C THR A 285 -4.52 -28.52 -6.24
N TYR A 286 -4.82 -27.48 -7.02
CA TYR A 286 -5.78 -26.47 -6.62
C TYR A 286 -7.22 -26.89 -6.91
N ARG A 287 -8.13 -26.54 -5.99
CA ARG A 287 -9.57 -26.77 -6.17
C ARG A 287 -10.20 -25.85 -7.23
N SER A 288 -9.67 -24.63 -7.35
CA SER A 288 -10.04 -23.64 -8.34
C SER A 288 -8.77 -23.08 -8.99
N TYR A 289 -8.88 -22.56 -10.22
CA TYR A 289 -7.75 -21.86 -10.85
C TYR A 289 -7.44 -20.56 -10.10
N PRO A 290 -6.28 -20.42 -9.43
CA PRO A 290 -6.01 -19.23 -8.65
C PRO A 290 -5.93 -17.99 -9.55
N ARG A 291 -6.67 -16.94 -9.21
CA ARG A 291 -6.57 -15.66 -9.93
C ARG A 291 -5.34 -14.90 -9.48
N VAL A 292 -4.37 -14.72 -10.37
CA VAL A 292 -3.15 -13.97 -10.06
C VAL A 292 -3.31 -12.53 -10.55
N VAL A 293 -3.59 -11.63 -9.62
CA VAL A 293 -3.78 -10.19 -9.87
C VAL A 293 -2.64 -9.44 -9.22
N GLY A 294 -2.02 -8.51 -9.94
CA GLY A 294 -1.02 -7.69 -9.33
C GLY A 294 -0.36 -6.67 -10.22
N GLU A 295 0.34 -5.76 -9.58
CA GLU A 295 1.12 -4.72 -10.21
C GLU A 295 2.61 -4.86 -9.89
N THR A 296 3.43 -4.40 -10.83
CA THR A 296 4.88 -4.36 -10.64
C THR A 296 5.40 -2.96 -10.90
N GLY A 297 6.55 -2.61 -10.32
CA GLY A 297 7.15 -1.29 -10.53
C GLY A 297 7.50 -1.01 -11.99
N GLY A 298 7.61 0.29 -12.31
CA GLY A 298 8.08 0.81 -13.59
C GLY A 298 9.19 1.85 -13.41
N LYS A 299 9.60 2.45 -14.52
CA LYS A 299 10.52 3.59 -14.57
C LYS A 299 10.04 4.59 -15.61
N ASP A 300 9.45 5.66 -15.11
CA ASP A 300 8.65 6.57 -15.92
C ASP A 300 9.54 7.61 -16.61
N PHE A 301 8.97 8.28 -17.61
CA PHE A 301 9.67 9.26 -18.40
C PHE A 301 8.85 10.55 -18.57
N ILE A 302 9.56 11.66 -18.78
CA ILE A 302 9.01 12.94 -19.19
C ILE A 302 9.57 13.27 -20.58
N VAL A 303 8.73 13.66 -21.54
CA VAL A 303 9.16 14.18 -22.85
C VAL A 303 8.72 15.63 -22.97
N ALA A 304 9.66 16.53 -23.21
CA ALA A 304 9.38 17.94 -23.45
C ALA A 304 9.29 18.23 -24.95
N HIS A 305 8.24 18.94 -25.36
CA HIS A 305 8.20 19.58 -26.67
C HIS A 305 9.04 20.87 -26.67
N HIS A 306 9.49 21.35 -27.82
CA HIS A 306 10.32 22.56 -27.90
C HIS A 306 9.59 23.84 -27.43
N ASP A 307 8.27 23.79 -27.40
CA ASP A 307 7.33 24.85 -27.02
C ASP A 307 6.58 24.50 -25.71
N CYS A 308 7.23 23.75 -24.80
CA CYS A 308 6.62 23.40 -23.52
C CYS A 308 6.63 24.59 -22.54
N ASP A 309 5.73 24.55 -21.55
CA ASP A 309 5.85 25.39 -20.36
C ASP A 309 7.09 24.94 -19.55
N GLU A 310 8.13 25.77 -19.58
CA GLU A 310 9.43 25.50 -18.96
C GLU A 310 9.35 25.43 -17.44
N ARG A 311 8.53 26.28 -16.81
CA ARG A 311 8.38 26.27 -15.36
C ARG A 311 7.63 25.02 -14.91
N ALA A 312 6.57 24.64 -15.63
CA ALA A 312 5.86 23.39 -15.38
C ALA A 312 6.78 22.17 -15.56
N LEU A 313 7.65 22.18 -16.58
CA LEU A 313 8.63 21.13 -16.81
C LEU A 313 9.62 21.00 -15.65
N VAL A 314 10.20 22.11 -15.17
CA VAL A 314 11.12 22.10 -14.01
C VAL A 314 10.41 21.52 -12.78
N VAL A 315 9.20 21.98 -12.46
CA VAL A 315 8.42 21.46 -11.33
C VAL A 315 8.13 19.96 -11.47
N ALA A 316 7.76 19.50 -12.67
CA ALA A 316 7.50 18.10 -12.95
C ALA A 316 8.77 17.23 -12.79
N LEU A 317 9.93 17.70 -13.27
CA LEU A 317 11.21 17.02 -13.09
C LEU A 317 11.56 16.88 -11.62
N LEU A 318 11.40 17.95 -10.82
CA LEU A 318 11.70 17.91 -9.39
C LEU A 318 10.76 16.97 -8.63
N ARG A 319 9.45 17.21 -8.72
CA ARG A 319 8.47 16.45 -7.92
C ARG A 319 8.38 15.00 -8.39
N GLY A 320 8.36 14.77 -9.70
CA GLY A 320 8.25 13.43 -10.28
C GLY A 320 9.44 12.52 -10.00
N SER A 321 10.65 13.11 -9.86
CA SER A 321 11.88 12.33 -9.63
C SER A 321 12.21 12.17 -8.15
N PHE A 322 12.00 13.21 -7.33
CA PHE A 322 12.55 13.27 -5.97
C PHE A 322 11.51 13.10 -4.85
N GLU A 323 10.21 13.31 -5.09
CA GLU A 323 9.22 13.07 -4.04
C GLU A 323 9.26 11.62 -3.56
N PHE A 324 9.22 11.45 -2.24
CA PHE A 324 9.42 10.17 -1.57
C PHE A 324 10.71 9.46 -2.03
N GLN A 325 11.78 10.24 -2.22
CA GLN A 325 13.11 9.76 -2.61
C GLN A 325 13.10 8.94 -3.92
N GLY A 326 12.13 9.18 -4.80
CA GLY A 326 11.93 8.39 -6.03
C GLY A 326 11.46 6.95 -5.78
N GLN A 327 10.95 6.64 -4.58
CA GLN A 327 10.49 5.30 -4.19
C GLN A 327 9.00 5.05 -4.52
N LYS A 328 8.50 5.70 -5.56
CA LYS A 328 7.16 5.45 -6.13
C LYS A 328 7.28 4.47 -7.29
N CYS A 329 6.24 3.66 -7.52
CA CYS A 329 6.19 2.76 -8.68
C CYS A 329 6.29 3.50 -10.03
N SER A 330 5.90 4.79 -10.02
CA SER A 330 5.80 5.71 -11.15
C SER A 330 6.79 6.88 -11.08
N ALA A 331 7.88 6.77 -10.32
CA ALA A 331 8.85 7.85 -10.23
C ALA A 331 9.52 8.10 -11.60
N ALA A 332 9.51 9.37 -12.04
CA ALA A 332 10.16 9.78 -13.28
C ALA A 332 11.67 9.58 -13.15
N SER A 333 12.26 8.72 -13.98
CA SER A 333 13.69 8.40 -13.93
C SER A 333 14.42 8.72 -15.24
N ARG A 334 13.70 9.20 -16.25
CA ARG A 334 14.23 9.64 -17.54
C ARG A 334 13.51 10.90 -17.99
N ALA A 335 14.26 11.84 -18.58
CA ALA A 335 13.69 13.00 -19.23
C ALA A 335 14.31 13.17 -20.62
N TYR A 336 13.46 13.42 -21.62
CA TYR A 336 13.86 13.66 -23.00
C TYR A 336 13.56 15.12 -23.33
N ILE A 337 14.60 15.94 -23.39
CA ILE A 337 14.48 17.41 -23.46
C ILE A 337 15.25 17.92 -24.69
N PRO A 338 14.61 18.70 -25.59
CA PRO A 338 15.31 19.32 -26.71
C PRO A 338 16.47 20.19 -26.22
N ALA A 339 17.60 20.19 -26.95
CA ALA A 339 18.79 20.97 -26.56
C ALA A 339 18.48 22.47 -26.38
N SER A 340 17.55 23.02 -27.18
CA SER A 340 17.11 24.41 -27.07
C SER A 340 16.39 24.70 -25.75
N VAL A 341 15.56 23.76 -25.26
CA VAL A 341 14.86 23.88 -23.98
C VAL A 341 15.84 23.67 -22.83
N TRP A 342 16.68 22.64 -22.90
CA TRP A 342 17.68 22.36 -21.86
C TRP A 342 18.64 23.54 -21.65
N GLY A 343 19.09 24.17 -22.73
CA GLY A 343 19.93 25.38 -22.66
C GLY A 343 19.27 26.56 -21.94
N ARG A 344 17.93 26.62 -21.89
CA ARG A 344 17.19 27.66 -21.15
C ARG A 344 16.90 27.29 -19.70
N ILE A 345 16.66 26.01 -19.41
CA ILE A 345 16.22 25.57 -18.08
C ILE A 345 17.31 24.96 -17.21
N LYS A 346 18.49 24.60 -17.74
CA LYS A 346 19.53 23.85 -17.00
C LYS A 346 19.90 24.54 -15.68
N ASP A 347 20.16 25.83 -15.72
CA ASP A 347 20.63 26.58 -14.54
C ASP A 347 19.52 26.72 -13.50
N GLU A 348 18.28 26.97 -13.91
CA GLU A 348 17.12 26.98 -13.01
C GLU A 348 16.90 25.61 -12.37
N TYR A 349 16.94 24.53 -13.15
CA TYR A 349 16.83 23.17 -12.64
C TYR A 349 17.92 22.90 -11.59
N CYS A 350 19.19 23.24 -11.88
CA CYS A 350 20.28 23.04 -10.94
C CYS A 350 20.08 23.82 -9.65
N ALA A 351 19.66 25.08 -9.76
CA ALA A 351 19.39 25.95 -8.62
C ALA A 351 18.22 25.45 -7.76
N GLU A 352 17.16 24.93 -8.37
CA GLU A 352 16.01 24.37 -7.65
C GLU A 352 16.36 23.03 -6.97
N VAL A 353 17.11 22.15 -7.64
CA VAL A 353 17.59 20.90 -7.01
C VAL A 353 18.51 21.19 -5.82
N ALA A 354 19.36 22.21 -5.90
CA ALA A 354 20.23 22.61 -4.79
C ALA A 354 19.46 23.11 -3.55
N LYS A 355 18.18 23.48 -3.68
CA LYS A 355 17.31 23.88 -2.56
C LYS A 355 16.64 22.68 -1.87
N ILE A 356 16.72 21.48 -2.43
CA ILE A 356 16.06 20.29 -1.86
C ILE A 356 16.71 19.95 -0.52
N THR A 357 15.90 20.05 0.54
CA THR A 357 16.26 19.66 1.89
C THR A 357 15.98 18.17 2.12
N VAL A 358 16.95 17.48 2.71
CA VAL A 358 16.87 16.05 3.03
C VAL A 358 17.13 15.85 4.51
N GLY A 359 16.22 15.18 5.22
CA GLY A 359 16.40 14.95 6.65
C GLY A 359 15.27 14.18 7.31
N ASP A 360 15.18 14.35 8.63
CA ASP A 360 14.13 13.75 9.45
C ASP A 360 12.74 14.28 9.02
N PRO A 361 11.76 13.40 8.73
CA PRO A 361 10.44 13.82 8.28
C PRO A 361 9.59 14.51 9.37
N ARG A 362 10.02 14.47 10.64
CA ARG A 362 9.42 15.24 11.73
C ARG A 362 9.70 16.75 11.61
N ASP A 363 10.76 17.11 10.89
CA ASP A 363 10.94 18.47 10.41
C ASP A 363 10.23 18.65 9.06
N PHE A 364 9.08 19.34 9.11
CA PHE A 364 8.21 19.54 7.94
C PHE A 364 8.79 20.55 6.93
N THR A 365 10.00 21.07 7.15
CA THR A 365 10.75 21.85 6.16
C THR A 365 11.55 20.98 5.20
N ASN A 366 11.73 19.69 5.51
CA ASN A 366 12.39 18.73 4.62
C ASN A 366 11.51 18.34 3.44
N PHE A 367 12.04 18.45 2.22
CA PHE A 367 11.35 18.03 1.01
C PHE A 367 11.30 16.51 0.86
N MET A 368 12.38 15.83 1.25
CA MET A 368 12.48 14.38 1.24
C MET A 368 13.32 13.87 2.43
N SER A 369 13.37 12.55 2.59
CA SER A 369 14.01 11.89 3.74
C SER A 369 14.94 10.76 3.28
N ALA A 370 15.20 9.76 4.12
CA ALA A 370 16.02 8.61 3.77
C ALA A 370 15.32 7.62 2.84
N VAL A 371 16.10 6.83 2.11
CA VAL A 371 15.60 5.64 1.41
C VAL A 371 15.25 4.54 2.40
N ILE A 372 14.42 3.58 2.01
CA ILE A 372 13.70 2.71 2.94
C ILE A 372 14.60 1.79 3.78
N ASP A 373 15.70 1.28 3.22
CA ASP A 373 16.59 0.35 3.91
C ASP A 373 18.01 0.34 3.30
N LYS A 374 18.93 -0.34 4.00
CA LYS A 374 20.32 -0.50 3.55
C LYS A 374 20.41 -1.13 2.16
N LYS A 375 19.57 -2.11 1.84
CA LYS A 375 19.58 -2.76 0.52
C LYS A 375 19.27 -1.77 -0.60
N SER A 376 18.32 -0.87 -0.38
CA SER A 376 17.94 0.18 -1.32
C SER A 376 19.05 1.23 -1.42
N PHE A 377 19.64 1.63 -0.29
CA PHE A 377 20.81 2.52 -0.26
C PHE A 377 21.98 1.95 -1.08
N ASP A 378 22.41 0.71 -0.81
CA ASP A 378 23.52 0.06 -1.50
C ASP A 378 23.25 -0.05 -3.01
N ASN A 379 22.01 -0.38 -3.40
CA ASN A 379 21.63 -0.46 -4.81
C ASN A 379 21.69 0.92 -5.51
N ILE A 380 21.20 1.98 -4.86
CA ILE A 380 21.23 3.34 -5.39
C ILE A 380 22.67 3.86 -5.50
N CYS A 381 23.49 3.64 -4.47
CA CYS A 381 24.92 3.98 -4.51
C CYS A 381 25.62 3.29 -5.69
N GLY A 382 25.33 2.00 -5.93
CA GLY A 382 25.84 1.29 -7.11
C GLY A 382 25.41 1.90 -8.45
N TYR A 383 24.23 2.51 -8.57
CA TYR A 383 23.86 3.28 -9.78
C TYR A 383 24.65 4.59 -9.90
N ILE A 384 24.84 5.29 -8.79
CA ILE A 384 25.62 6.54 -8.76
C ILE A 384 27.09 6.27 -9.14
N ASP A 385 27.70 5.23 -8.57
CA ASP A 385 29.10 4.88 -8.88
C ASP A 385 29.27 4.44 -10.33
N ARG A 386 28.30 3.71 -10.89
CA ARG A 386 28.27 3.39 -12.33
C ARG A 386 28.18 4.65 -13.19
N ALA A 387 27.34 5.62 -12.83
CA ALA A 387 27.23 6.88 -13.56
C ALA A 387 28.53 7.71 -13.49
N LYS A 388 29.24 7.71 -12.34
CA LYS A 388 30.56 8.36 -12.20
C LYS A 388 31.64 7.70 -13.08
N ALA A 389 31.56 6.39 -13.26
CA ALA A 389 32.55 5.62 -14.03
C ALA A 389 32.28 5.60 -15.54
N ASP A 390 31.07 5.96 -15.99
CA ASP A 390 30.67 5.92 -17.39
C ASP A 390 31.02 7.25 -18.09
N PRO A 391 31.93 7.27 -19.09
CA PRO A 391 32.29 8.48 -19.82
C PRO A 391 31.14 9.06 -20.67
N GLY A 392 30.07 8.30 -20.91
CA GLY A 392 28.84 8.76 -21.57
C GLY A 392 27.84 9.44 -20.63
N CYS A 393 28.13 9.52 -19.33
CA CYS A 393 27.26 10.13 -18.32
C CYS A 393 27.90 11.39 -17.70
N GLU A 394 27.09 12.43 -17.52
CA GLU A 394 27.45 13.64 -16.75
C GLU A 394 26.53 13.75 -15.53
N ILE A 395 27.11 13.84 -14.33
CA ILE A 395 26.34 14.16 -13.12
C ILE A 395 26.17 15.68 -13.06
N VAL A 396 24.97 16.15 -13.42
CA VAL A 396 24.64 17.58 -13.45
C VAL A 396 24.41 18.15 -12.05
N THR A 397 23.76 17.38 -11.17
CA THR A 397 23.50 17.75 -9.76
C THR A 397 23.58 16.52 -8.84
N GLY A 398 23.91 16.74 -7.57
CA GLY A 398 23.94 15.68 -6.57
C GLY A 398 25.05 14.64 -6.78
N GLY A 399 24.74 13.35 -6.57
CA GLY A 399 25.68 12.24 -6.75
C GLY A 399 26.58 11.92 -5.53
N GLY A 400 26.33 12.57 -4.39
CA GLY A 400 26.90 12.19 -3.09
C GLY A 400 25.98 11.24 -2.32
N TYR A 401 26.54 10.51 -1.36
CA TYR A 401 25.84 9.64 -0.41
C TYR A 401 26.62 9.48 0.89
#